data_AF-A0A953DRX2-F1
#
_entry.id   AF-A0A953DRX2-F1
#
_cell.length_a   1.000
_cell.length_b   1.000
_cell.length_c   1.000
_cell.angle_alpha   90.00
_cell.angle_beta   90.00
_cell.angle_gamma   90.00
#
_symmetry.space_group_name_H-M   'P 1'
#
loop_
_entity.id
_entity.type
_entity.pdbx_description
1 polymer ?
#
loop_
_entity_poly.entity_id
_entity_poly.type
_entity_poly.pdbx_seq_one_letter_code
_entity_poly.pdbx_strand_id
1 'polypeptide(L)'
;MRRETRALGLLCAAAAVLCGCPGGPVPAKEFGEQLFNDARFADSQFNAFSCATCHSVRPEGDPDRILSGHTLYDVTARPSFWGGQETRLIDAASFCFVYFMRGRGPLDPDDPKSKALYEYLHSISPDEEAGAPALPFTVVTDIVDVPKGDAARGATVYAQACRSCHGELHSANGRLTDRASRLPEITETYPTTFPGVNPRLVIIEKIRHGQFFG
;
A
#
# COMPACT_ATOMS: atom_id res chain seq x y z
N MET A 1 -43.95 -62.72 44.21
CA MET A 1 -43.53 -63.49 43.00
C MET A 1 -43.43 -62.54 41.82
N ARG A 2 -42.21 -62.35 41.26
CA ARG A 2 -41.89 -61.93 39.87
C ARG A 2 -42.40 -60.53 39.43
N ARG A 3 -41.67 -59.68 38.73
CA ARG A 3 -40.34 -59.72 38.09
C ARG A 3 -39.98 -58.25 37.80
N GLU A 4 -38.73 -57.89 38.03
CA GLU A 4 -38.14 -56.67 37.47
C GLU A 4 -38.01 -56.80 35.95
N THR A 5 -38.29 -55.73 35.22
CA THR A 5 -37.78 -55.53 33.85
C THR A 5 -37.45 -54.07 33.66
N ARG A 6 -36.15 -53.77 33.81
CA ARG A 6 -35.49 -52.58 33.29
C ARG A 6 -35.41 -52.70 31.77
N ALA A 7 -35.85 -51.69 31.03
CA ALA A 7 -35.55 -51.55 29.61
C ALA A 7 -34.53 -50.42 29.44
N LEU A 8 -33.27 -50.80 29.17
CA LEU A 8 -32.35 -50.09 28.27
C LEU A 8 -33.11 -49.79 26.96
N GLY A 9 -33.02 -48.66 26.29
CA GLY A 9 -31.92 -47.72 26.14
C GLY A 9 -31.79 -47.45 24.65
N LEU A 10 -31.84 -46.19 24.20
CA LEU A 10 -31.37 -45.75 22.88
C LEU A 10 -31.35 -44.21 22.87
N LEU A 11 -30.30 -43.65 23.45
CA LEU A 11 -29.88 -42.27 23.20
C LEU A 11 -29.15 -42.26 21.86
N CYS A 12 -29.81 -41.77 20.82
CA CYS A 12 -29.17 -41.42 19.55
C CYS A 12 -28.24 -40.23 19.78
N ALA A 13 -26.96 -40.49 19.99
CA ALA A 13 -25.92 -39.47 19.89
C ALA A 13 -25.73 -39.09 18.41
N ALA A 14 -26.30 -37.96 18.01
CA ALA A 14 -26.01 -37.35 16.72
C ALA A 14 -24.57 -36.80 16.75
N ALA A 15 -23.62 -37.58 16.25
CA ALA A 15 -22.28 -37.11 15.96
C ALA A 15 -22.35 -36.20 14.72
N ALA A 16 -22.39 -34.89 14.94
CA ALA A 16 -22.20 -33.91 13.90
C ALA A 16 -20.75 -33.98 13.40
N VAL A 17 -20.55 -34.60 12.24
CA VAL A 17 -19.29 -34.57 11.51
C VAL A 17 -19.09 -33.14 11.00
N LEU A 18 -18.25 -32.37 11.68
CA LEU A 18 -17.73 -31.10 11.19
C LEU A 18 -16.80 -31.40 10.01
N CYS A 19 -17.28 -31.17 8.79
CA CYS A 19 -16.44 -31.04 7.60
C CYS A 19 -15.55 -29.79 7.76
N GLY A 20 -14.38 -29.98 8.38
CA GLY A 20 -13.33 -28.95 8.40
C GLY A 20 -12.70 -28.81 7.02
N CYS A 21 -12.90 -27.67 6.39
CA CYS A 21 -12.01 -27.22 5.30
C CYS A 21 -10.56 -27.20 5.83
N PRO A 22 -9.57 -27.61 5.03
CA PRO A 22 -8.18 -27.60 5.47
C PRO A 22 -7.70 -26.14 5.55
N GLY A 23 -7.73 -25.58 6.76
CA GLY A 23 -7.37 -24.20 7.04
C GLY A 23 -8.31 -23.65 8.10
N GLY A 24 -7.90 -23.68 9.36
CA GLY A 24 -8.63 -23.03 10.44
C GLY A 24 -8.72 -21.50 10.25
N PRO A 25 -9.33 -20.79 11.21
CA PRO A 25 -9.40 -19.33 11.17
C PRO A 25 -8.00 -18.71 11.08
N VAL A 26 -7.79 -17.78 10.15
CA VAL A 26 -6.54 -17.00 10.04
C VAL A 26 -6.56 -15.88 11.08
N PRO A 27 -5.51 -15.69 11.89
CA PRO A 27 -5.41 -14.55 12.82
C PRO A 27 -5.52 -13.20 12.10
N ALA A 28 -6.19 -12.22 12.73
CA ALA A 28 -6.44 -10.91 12.12
C ALA A 28 -5.16 -10.20 11.67
N LYS A 29 -4.10 -10.25 12.48
CA LYS A 29 -2.77 -9.74 12.12
C LYS A 29 -2.23 -10.37 10.83
N GLU A 30 -2.27 -11.70 10.72
CA GLU A 30 -1.74 -12.42 9.56
C GLU A 30 -2.56 -12.12 8.30
N PHE A 31 -3.89 -12.00 8.45
CA PHE A 31 -4.74 -11.57 7.35
C PHE A 31 -4.46 -10.13 6.95
N GLY A 32 -4.24 -9.22 7.91
CA GLY A 32 -3.84 -7.84 7.65
C GLY A 32 -2.53 -7.73 6.89
N GLU A 33 -1.54 -8.55 7.24
CA GLU A 33 -0.27 -8.64 6.51
C GLU A 33 -0.47 -9.11 5.07
N GLN A 34 -1.35 -10.09 4.84
CA GLN A 34 -1.69 -10.52 3.48
C GLN A 34 -2.31 -9.37 2.68
N LEU A 35 -3.26 -8.64 3.26
CA LEU A 35 -3.89 -7.47 2.63
C LEU A 35 -2.86 -6.37 2.32
N PHE A 36 -1.94 -6.10 3.24
CA PHE A 36 -0.87 -5.11 3.08
C PHE A 36 0.03 -5.41 1.86
N ASN A 37 0.26 -6.70 1.58
CA ASN A 37 1.11 -7.17 0.50
C ASN A 37 0.36 -7.46 -0.83
N ASP A 38 -0.98 -7.46 -0.84
CA ASP A 38 -1.77 -7.91 -1.99
C ASP A 38 -2.46 -6.76 -2.74
N ALA A 39 -2.05 -6.53 -3.99
CA ALA A 39 -2.67 -5.53 -4.86
C ALA A 39 -4.15 -5.81 -5.16
N ARG A 40 -4.62 -7.05 -4.99
CA ARG A 40 -6.03 -7.42 -5.18
C ARG A 40 -6.94 -6.90 -4.07
N PHE A 41 -6.37 -6.41 -2.95
CA PHE A 41 -7.15 -5.87 -1.84
C PHE A 41 -8.10 -4.75 -2.30
N ALA A 42 -7.68 -3.91 -3.25
CA ALA A 42 -8.50 -2.82 -3.77
C ALA A 42 -9.68 -3.24 -4.67
N ASP A 43 -9.81 -4.52 -5.03
CA ASP A 43 -10.84 -5.06 -5.92
C ASP A 43 -11.04 -4.23 -7.21
N SER A 44 -9.89 -3.87 -7.81
CA SER A 44 -9.82 -3.02 -8.99
C SER A 44 -8.91 -3.66 -10.02
N GLN A 45 -9.46 -4.03 -11.18
CA GLN A 45 -8.70 -4.54 -12.32
C GLN A 45 -7.67 -3.54 -12.87
N PHE A 46 -7.74 -2.29 -12.42
CA PHE A 46 -6.83 -1.25 -12.82
C PHE A 46 -5.67 -1.03 -11.85
N ASN A 47 -5.69 -1.69 -10.71
CA ASN A 47 -4.66 -1.62 -9.69
C ASN A 47 -3.57 -2.68 -9.92
N ALA A 48 -2.33 -2.28 -9.64
CA ALA A 48 -1.19 -3.19 -9.54
C ALA A 48 -0.35 -2.91 -8.27
N PHE A 49 -0.79 -1.99 -7.42
CA PHE A 49 -0.08 -1.54 -6.23
C PHE A 49 -0.64 -2.21 -4.98
N SER A 50 0.23 -2.65 -4.09
CA SER A 50 -0.07 -2.94 -2.69
C SER A 50 0.50 -1.85 -1.79
N CYS A 51 0.13 -1.84 -0.51
CA CYS A 51 0.72 -0.93 0.47
C CYS A 51 2.25 -1.10 0.52
N ALA A 52 2.73 -2.35 0.50
CA ALA A 52 4.14 -2.73 0.46
C ALA A 52 4.89 -2.25 -0.79
N THR A 53 4.18 -1.84 -1.85
CA THR A 53 4.84 -1.28 -3.04
C THR A 53 5.54 0.05 -2.72
N CYS A 54 4.92 0.85 -1.84
CA CYS A 54 5.35 2.20 -1.50
C CYS A 54 5.85 2.36 -0.07
N HIS A 55 5.62 1.38 0.81
CA HIS A 55 5.95 1.48 2.23
C HIS A 55 6.83 0.32 2.68
N SER A 56 7.89 0.64 3.42
CA SER A 56 8.62 -0.33 4.24
C SER A 56 7.92 -0.49 5.59
N VAL A 57 8.21 -1.59 6.28
CA VAL A 57 7.78 -1.85 7.68
C VAL A 57 8.98 -1.94 8.64
N ARG A 58 10.19 -1.63 8.17
CA ARG A 58 11.41 -1.58 8.99
C ARG A 58 11.60 -0.17 9.56
N PRO A 59 12.12 0.00 10.79
CA PRO A 59 12.35 1.31 11.38
C PRO A 59 13.19 2.24 10.49
N GLU A 60 14.20 1.69 9.82
CA GLU A 60 15.17 2.42 9.01
C GLU A 60 14.71 2.61 7.55
N GLY A 61 13.56 2.07 7.18
CA GLY A 61 13.09 2.04 5.79
C GLY A 61 13.62 0.86 4.98
N ASP A 62 13.68 1.01 3.65
CA ASP A 62 14.25 0.00 2.76
C ASP A 62 15.71 0.38 2.43
N PRO A 63 16.69 -0.49 2.67
CA PRO A 63 18.10 -0.15 2.46
C PRO A 63 18.49 -0.04 0.98
N ASP A 64 17.73 -0.69 0.09
CA ASP A 64 18.06 -0.82 -1.33
C ASP A 64 17.15 0.05 -2.21
N ARG A 65 16.00 0.47 -1.68
CA ARG A 65 14.97 1.22 -2.42
C ARG A 65 14.69 2.58 -1.79
N ILE A 66 14.52 3.58 -2.65
CA ILE A 66 13.93 4.86 -2.26
C ILE A 66 12.43 4.73 -2.50
N LEU A 67 11.67 4.53 -1.43
CA LEU A 67 10.22 4.38 -1.51
C LEU A 67 9.49 5.72 -1.51
N SER A 68 8.35 5.78 -2.18
CA SER A 68 7.52 7.00 -2.23
C SER A 68 6.80 7.30 -0.91
N GLY A 69 6.56 6.28 -0.09
CA GLY A 69 5.98 6.41 1.24
C GLY A 69 7.05 6.24 2.32
N HIS A 70 6.86 6.95 3.44
CA HIS A 70 7.63 6.70 4.66
C HIS A 70 7.44 5.27 5.16
N THR A 71 8.36 4.78 6.01
CA THR A 71 8.12 3.51 6.73
C THR A 71 6.82 3.57 7.53
N LEU A 72 6.13 2.43 7.64
CA LEU A 72 4.96 2.25 8.50
C LEU A 72 5.27 1.51 9.81
N TYR A 73 6.55 1.21 10.07
CA TYR A 73 6.97 0.93 11.45
C TYR A 73 6.47 2.05 12.37
N ASP A 74 5.95 1.75 13.56
CA ASP A 74 5.40 2.73 14.53
C ASP A 74 4.18 3.58 14.10
N VAL A 75 3.57 3.27 12.95
CA VAL A 75 2.54 4.13 12.35
C VAL A 75 1.34 4.42 13.26
N THR A 76 0.94 3.47 14.12
CA THR A 76 -0.22 3.67 15.00
C THR A 76 0.08 4.61 16.17
N ALA A 77 1.36 4.83 16.49
CA ALA A 77 1.84 5.73 17.54
C ALA A 77 1.99 7.19 17.07
N ARG A 78 1.79 7.46 15.76
CA ARG A 78 2.00 8.80 15.18
C ARG A 78 0.80 9.71 15.43
N PRO A 79 1.02 10.99 15.78
CA PRO A 79 -0.07 11.92 16.10
C PRO A 79 -0.81 12.44 14.86
N SER A 80 -0.21 12.33 13.67
CA SER A 80 -0.84 12.76 12.41
C SER A 80 -0.15 12.14 11.19
N PHE A 81 -0.83 12.23 10.05
CA PHE A 81 -0.43 11.67 8.76
C PHE A 81 -0.53 12.75 7.66
N TRP A 82 0.10 12.49 6.50
CA TRP A 82 0.10 13.41 5.36
C TRP A 82 0.53 14.84 5.71
N GLY A 83 1.53 14.98 6.59
CA GLY A 83 2.02 16.30 7.03
C GLY A 83 1.05 17.06 7.93
N GLY A 84 0.23 16.35 8.70
CA GLY A 84 -0.74 16.96 9.63
C GLY A 84 -2.14 17.13 9.05
N GLN A 85 -2.38 16.72 7.81
CA GLN A 85 -3.70 16.84 7.17
C GLN A 85 -4.71 15.80 7.70
N GLU A 86 -4.22 14.66 8.21
CA GLU A 86 -5.05 13.59 8.74
C GLU A 86 -4.62 13.21 10.16
N THR A 87 -5.59 13.00 11.05
CA THR A 87 -5.32 12.57 12.45
C THR A 87 -5.76 11.14 12.71
N ARG A 88 -6.54 10.54 11.79
CA ARG A 88 -7.00 9.16 11.90
C ARG A 88 -6.26 8.29 10.89
N LEU A 89 -5.67 7.19 11.37
CA LEU A 89 -4.92 6.27 10.52
C LEU A 89 -5.78 5.68 9.39
N ILE A 90 -7.05 5.39 9.67
CA ILE A 90 -7.95 4.85 8.63
C ILE A 90 -8.24 5.86 7.52
N ASP A 91 -8.31 7.16 7.83
CA ASP A 91 -8.54 8.21 6.82
C ASP A 91 -7.28 8.35 5.96
N ALA A 92 -6.10 8.33 6.58
CA ALA A 92 -4.82 8.31 5.88
C ALA A 92 -4.63 7.07 4.98
N ALA A 93 -4.99 5.88 5.47
CA ALA A 93 -4.95 4.63 4.69
C ALA A 93 -5.99 4.62 3.56
N SER A 94 -7.17 5.21 3.80
CA SER A 94 -8.23 5.35 2.79
C SER A 94 -7.80 6.24 1.63
N PHE A 95 -7.06 7.32 1.90
CA PHE A 95 -6.48 8.16 0.85
C PHE A 95 -5.56 7.33 -0.06
N CYS A 96 -4.68 6.52 0.53
CA CYS A 96 -3.81 5.61 -0.21
C CYS A 96 -4.63 4.62 -1.06
N PHE A 97 -5.59 3.96 -0.41
CA PHE A 97 -6.42 2.93 -1.00
C PHE A 97 -7.21 3.44 -2.22
N VAL A 98 -7.80 4.63 -2.12
CA VAL A 98 -8.58 5.23 -3.20
C VAL A 98 -7.69 5.75 -4.33
N TYR A 99 -6.74 6.64 -4.01
CA TYR A 99 -6.04 7.41 -5.04
C TYR A 99 -4.87 6.66 -5.69
N PHE A 100 -4.22 5.76 -4.95
CA PHE A 100 -3.06 5.01 -5.47
C PHE A 100 -3.42 3.57 -5.80
N MET A 101 -4.19 2.90 -4.93
CA MET A 101 -4.62 1.53 -5.17
C MET A 101 -5.93 1.43 -5.97
N ARG A 102 -6.56 2.55 -6.33
CA ARG A 102 -7.81 2.59 -7.15
C ARG A 102 -8.97 1.81 -6.54
N GLY A 103 -9.08 1.82 -5.21
CA GLY A 103 -10.22 1.31 -4.48
C GLY A 103 -11.50 2.09 -4.81
N ARG A 104 -12.66 1.43 -4.72
CA ARG A 104 -13.96 2.04 -5.09
C ARG A 104 -14.45 3.12 -4.12
N GLY A 105 -13.87 3.18 -2.93
CA GLY A 105 -14.19 4.15 -1.90
C GLY A 105 -13.25 4.00 -0.71
N PRO A 106 -13.39 4.87 0.30
CA PRO A 106 -12.63 4.78 1.55
C PRO A 106 -12.79 3.42 2.23
N LEU A 107 -11.82 3.04 3.05
CA LEU A 107 -11.91 1.85 3.89
C LEU A 107 -13.00 2.07 4.95
N ASP A 108 -13.90 1.11 5.08
CA ASP A 108 -14.94 1.13 6.11
C ASP A 108 -14.32 0.67 7.45
N PRO A 109 -14.38 1.47 8.54
CA PRO A 109 -13.86 1.08 9.85
C PRO A 109 -14.49 -0.19 10.41
N ASP A 110 -15.70 -0.54 9.98
CA ASP A 110 -16.39 -1.73 10.45
C ASP A 110 -16.11 -2.99 9.64
N ASP A 111 -15.54 -2.86 8.44
CA ASP A 111 -15.16 -4.00 7.59
C ASP A 111 -14.06 -4.84 8.30
N PRO A 112 -14.26 -6.17 8.42
CA PRO A 112 -13.24 -7.07 8.94
C PRO A 112 -11.86 -6.93 8.30
N LYS A 113 -11.77 -6.58 7.01
CA LYS A 113 -10.50 -6.34 6.32
C LYS A 113 -9.78 -5.10 6.84
N SER A 114 -10.52 -4.01 7.08
CA SER A 114 -9.96 -2.79 7.65
C SER A 114 -9.45 -3.01 9.07
N LYS A 115 -10.22 -3.75 9.88
CA LYS A 115 -9.82 -4.15 11.24
C LYS A 115 -8.57 -5.04 11.19
N ALA A 116 -8.52 -6.04 10.32
CA ALA A 116 -7.35 -6.89 10.15
C ALA A 116 -6.10 -6.10 9.71
N LEU A 117 -6.25 -5.17 8.76
CA LEU A 117 -5.16 -4.28 8.35
C LEU A 117 -4.65 -3.45 9.53
N TYR A 118 -5.55 -2.89 10.35
CA TYR A 118 -5.17 -2.17 11.56
C TYR A 118 -4.40 -3.06 12.55
N GLU A 119 -4.87 -4.29 12.80
CA GLU A 119 -4.16 -5.25 13.68
C GLU A 119 -2.73 -5.54 13.20
N TYR A 120 -2.52 -5.62 11.88
CA TYR A 120 -1.18 -5.74 11.32
C TYR A 120 -0.32 -4.49 11.58
N LEU A 121 -0.85 -3.29 11.30
CA LEU A 121 -0.14 -2.03 11.51
C LEU A 121 0.17 -1.77 12.99
N HIS A 122 -0.73 -2.14 13.89
CA HIS A 122 -0.52 -2.13 15.33
C HIS A 122 0.62 -3.09 15.72
N SER A 123 0.66 -4.29 15.13
CA SER A 123 1.71 -5.28 15.43
C SER A 123 3.13 -4.86 15.03
N ILE A 124 3.27 -3.91 14.10
CA ILE A 124 4.56 -3.32 13.71
C ILE A 124 4.83 -1.96 14.39
N SER A 125 4.06 -1.64 15.45
CA SER A 125 4.15 -0.41 16.22
C SER A 125 4.39 -0.70 17.71
N PRO A 126 5.63 -1.05 18.10
CA PRO A 126 5.90 -1.67 19.40
C PRO A 126 5.81 -0.75 20.62
N ASP A 127 5.70 0.57 20.46
CA ASP A 127 5.79 1.53 21.56
C ASP A 127 4.80 2.70 21.40
N GLU A 128 3.50 2.41 21.39
CA GLU A 128 2.44 3.42 21.23
C GLU A 128 2.43 4.46 22.36
N GLU A 129 2.74 4.05 23.59
CA GLU A 129 2.76 4.91 24.77
C GLU A 129 3.91 5.92 24.74
N ALA A 130 5.07 5.54 24.19
CA ALA A 130 6.18 6.47 23.96
C ALA A 130 5.86 7.50 22.85
N GLY A 131 4.93 7.14 21.96
CA GLY A 131 4.58 7.92 20.78
C GLY A 131 5.65 7.85 19.69
N ALA A 132 5.27 8.15 18.45
CA ALA A 132 6.17 8.30 17.33
C ALA A 132 6.11 9.73 16.75
N PRO A 133 7.21 10.27 16.22
CA PRO A 133 7.20 11.60 15.64
C PRO A 133 6.30 11.65 14.41
N ALA A 134 5.61 12.79 14.21
CA ALA A 134 4.99 13.08 12.93
C ALA A 134 6.06 13.13 11.83
N LEU A 135 5.79 12.50 10.69
CA LEU A 135 6.71 12.52 9.56
C LEU A 135 6.37 13.66 8.60
N PRO A 136 7.38 14.37 8.08
CA PRO A 136 7.15 15.50 7.20
C PRO A 136 6.58 15.00 5.87
N PHE A 137 5.68 15.80 5.32
CA PHE A 137 5.18 15.65 3.96
C PHE A 137 5.23 17.04 3.31
N THR A 138 5.88 17.15 2.16
CA THR A 138 6.00 18.40 1.44
C THR A 138 5.58 18.14 0.01
N VAL A 139 4.52 18.83 -0.41
CA VAL A 139 4.23 18.99 -1.82
C VAL A 139 4.79 20.34 -2.21
N VAL A 140 5.83 20.35 -3.02
CA VAL A 140 6.37 21.61 -3.52
C VAL A 140 5.34 22.20 -4.49
N THR A 141 5.07 23.49 -4.45
CA THR A 141 4.03 24.11 -5.30
C THR A 141 4.61 24.94 -6.44
N ASP A 142 5.86 25.38 -6.29
CA ASP A 142 6.48 26.31 -7.21
C ASP A 142 7.05 25.57 -8.43
N ILE A 143 6.56 25.90 -9.62
CA ILE A 143 7.10 25.42 -10.89
C ILE A 143 8.43 26.14 -11.14
N VAL A 144 9.54 25.40 -11.12
CA VAL A 144 10.88 25.96 -11.34
C VAL A 144 11.64 25.07 -12.31
N ASP A 145 12.25 25.66 -13.33
CA ASP A 145 13.23 24.94 -14.15
C ASP A 145 14.48 24.70 -13.30
N VAL A 146 14.63 23.48 -12.79
CA VAL A 146 15.82 23.07 -12.06
C VAL A 146 16.96 22.78 -13.05
N PRO A 147 18.24 22.99 -12.71
CA PRO A 147 19.35 22.63 -13.59
C PRO A 147 19.41 21.13 -13.94
N LYS A 148 20.11 20.76 -15.02
CA LYS A 148 20.36 19.35 -15.35
C LYS A 148 21.24 18.73 -14.26
N GLY A 149 20.84 17.55 -13.79
CA GLY A 149 21.62 16.75 -12.83
C GLY A 149 22.71 15.92 -13.51
N ASP A 150 23.51 15.26 -12.68
CA ASP A 150 24.49 14.26 -13.12
C ASP A 150 23.82 12.96 -13.58
N ALA A 151 24.22 12.45 -14.75
CA ALA A 151 23.60 11.28 -15.36
C ALA A 151 23.95 9.98 -14.64
N ALA A 152 25.17 9.83 -14.14
CA ALA A 152 25.59 8.62 -13.43
C ALA A 152 24.84 8.49 -12.10
N ARG A 153 24.74 9.59 -11.34
CA ARG A 153 23.90 9.67 -10.14
C ARG A 153 22.43 9.43 -10.47
N GLY A 154 21.94 9.98 -11.58
CA GLY A 154 20.58 9.76 -12.06
C GLY A 154 20.26 8.29 -12.33
N ALA A 155 21.21 7.52 -12.90
CA ALA A 155 21.04 6.09 -13.11
C ALA A 155 20.92 5.31 -11.78
N THR A 156 21.72 5.66 -10.78
CA THR A 156 21.60 5.07 -9.43
C THR A 156 20.23 5.38 -8.81
N VAL A 157 19.80 6.65 -8.83
CA VAL A 157 18.49 7.05 -8.30
C VAL A 157 17.36 6.33 -9.05
N TYR A 158 17.45 6.19 -10.37
CA TYR A 158 16.45 5.47 -11.15
C TYR A 158 16.34 4.00 -10.71
N ALA A 159 17.48 3.33 -10.53
CA ALA A 159 17.51 1.94 -10.10
C ALA A 159 16.84 1.76 -8.72
N GLN A 160 17.07 2.68 -7.79
CA GLN A 160 16.56 2.61 -6.42
C GLN A 160 15.11 3.08 -6.28
N ALA A 161 14.69 4.11 -7.03
CA ALA A 161 13.43 4.82 -6.82
C ALA A 161 12.36 4.56 -7.90
N CYS A 162 12.77 4.28 -9.13
CA CYS A 162 11.87 4.32 -10.29
C CYS A 162 11.67 2.93 -10.92
N ARG A 163 12.74 2.13 -11.00
CA ARG A 163 12.79 0.88 -11.76
C ARG A 163 11.74 -0.13 -11.32
N SER A 164 11.44 -0.23 -10.02
CA SER A 164 10.44 -1.20 -9.51
C SER A 164 9.04 -0.96 -10.06
N CYS A 165 8.73 0.27 -10.46
CA CYS A 165 7.43 0.63 -11.04
C CYS A 165 7.50 0.73 -12.56
N HIS A 166 8.54 1.39 -13.08
CA HIS A 166 8.67 1.72 -14.51
C HIS A 166 9.41 0.67 -15.35
N GLY A 167 10.05 -0.33 -14.73
CA GLY A 167 10.85 -1.32 -15.43
C GLY A 167 12.22 -0.79 -15.85
N GLU A 168 12.84 -1.44 -16.82
CA GLU A 168 14.08 -0.98 -17.44
C GLU A 168 13.87 0.32 -18.24
N LEU A 169 14.89 1.19 -18.24
CA LEU A 169 14.90 2.37 -19.12
C LEU A 169 14.72 1.96 -20.58
N HIS A 170 14.08 2.82 -21.35
CA HIS A 170 13.79 2.68 -22.78
C HIS A 170 12.81 1.56 -23.17
N SER A 171 12.81 0.42 -22.48
CA SER A 171 11.96 -0.74 -22.82
C SER A 171 10.73 -0.87 -21.93
N ALA A 172 10.80 -0.37 -20.69
CA ALA A 172 9.87 -0.66 -19.60
C ALA A 172 9.72 -2.16 -19.29
N ASN A 173 10.71 -2.98 -19.67
CA ASN A 173 10.73 -4.40 -19.33
C ASN A 173 10.74 -4.55 -17.81
N GLY A 174 9.87 -5.42 -17.29
CA GLY A 174 9.72 -5.62 -15.84
C GLY A 174 8.98 -4.49 -15.11
N ARG A 175 8.27 -3.60 -15.83
CA ARG A 175 7.38 -2.62 -15.20
C ARG A 175 6.27 -3.32 -14.41
N LEU A 176 5.81 -2.64 -13.36
CA LEU A 176 4.77 -3.16 -12.45
C LEU A 176 3.41 -3.29 -13.14
N THR A 177 3.11 -2.43 -14.11
CA THR A 177 1.83 -2.40 -14.81
C THR A 177 1.99 -1.80 -16.20
N ASP A 178 1.10 -2.17 -17.12
CA ASP A 178 1.10 -1.60 -18.46
C ASP A 178 0.83 -0.10 -18.52
N ARG A 179 0.30 0.46 -17.43
CA ARG A 179 0.09 1.91 -17.26
C ARG A 179 1.33 2.66 -16.80
N ALA A 180 2.37 1.96 -16.34
CA ALA A 180 3.61 2.61 -15.98
C ALA A 180 4.31 3.08 -17.26
N SER A 181 4.58 4.39 -17.32
CA SER A 181 5.19 5.03 -18.47
C SER A 181 6.54 4.42 -18.82
N ARG A 182 6.80 4.25 -20.11
CA ARG A 182 8.13 3.95 -20.63
C ARG A 182 8.99 5.21 -20.56
N LEU A 183 10.10 5.14 -19.85
CA LEU A 183 10.94 6.30 -19.55
C LEU A 183 12.27 6.21 -20.31
N PRO A 184 12.71 7.28 -21.01
CA PRO A 184 12.09 8.62 -21.09
C PRO A 184 11.08 8.82 -22.24
N GLU A 185 10.76 7.79 -23.03
CA GLU A 185 9.98 7.87 -24.29
C GLU A 185 8.59 8.48 -24.11
N ILE A 186 8.02 8.45 -22.91
CA ILE A 186 6.76 9.15 -22.62
C ILE A 186 6.80 10.63 -23.04
N THR A 187 7.97 11.26 -23.01
CA THR A 187 8.18 12.65 -23.44
C THR A 187 7.89 12.90 -24.91
N GLU A 188 7.94 11.87 -25.77
CA GLU A 188 7.57 11.95 -27.19
C GLU A 188 6.09 12.28 -27.38
N THR A 189 5.24 11.94 -26.39
CA THR A 189 3.80 12.25 -26.43
C THR A 189 3.50 13.67 -25.93
N TYR A 190 4.43 14.31 -25.23
CA TYR A 190 4.17 15.58 -24.56
C TYR A 190 3.90 16.75 -25.50
N PRO A 191 4.50 16.87 -26.71
CA PRO A 191 4.10 17.92 -27.64
C PRO A 191 2.63 17.88 -28.04
N THR A 192 1.99 16.70 -28.01
CA THR A 192 0.56 16.52 -28.28
C THR A 192 -0.29 16.71 -27.01
N THR A 193 0.14 16.13 -25.88
CA THR A 193 -0.61 16.20 -24.62
C THR A 193 -0.53 17.58 -23.96
N PHE A 194 0.60 18.26 -24.11
CA PHE A 194 0.93 19.56 -23.52
C PHE A 194 1.48 20.51 -24.60
N PRO A 195 0.65 20.94 -25.56
CA PRO A 195 1.10 21.74 -26.68
C PRO A 195 1.73 23.06 -26.22
N GLY A 196 2.92 23.35 -26.74
CA GLY A 196 3.67 24.57 -26.41
C GLY A 196 4.42 24.53 -25.07
N VAL A 197 4.33 23.43 -24.30
CA VAL A 197 5.05 23.26 -23.03
C VAL A 197 6.36 22.51 -23.28
N ASN A 198 7.46 22.99 -22.68
CA ASN A 198 8.73 22.28 -22.72
C ASN A 198 8.59 20.91 -21.99
N PRO A 199 8.83 19.76 -22.67
CA PRO A 199 8.71 18.44 -22.04
C PRO A 199 9.54 18.26 -20.77
N ARG A 200 10.66 18.98 -20.66
CA ARG A 200 11.50 19.00 -19.46
C ARG A 200 10.73 19.51 -18.23
N LEU A 201 9.97 20.59 -18.38
CA LEU A 201 9.19 21.15 -17.28
C LEU A 201 8.14 20.15 -16.82
N VAL A 202 7.46 19.48 -17.76
CA VAL A 202 6.50 18.42 -17.43
C VAL A 202 7.15 17.29 -16.60
N ILE A 203 8.37 16.87 -16.95
CA ILE A 203 9.09 15.86 -16.17
C ILE A 203 9.46 16.36 -14.77
N ILE A 204 9.98 17.59 -14.65
CA ILE A 204 10.33 18.20 -13.36
C ILE A 204 9.11 18.21 -12.44
N GLU A 205 7.97 18.65 -12.96
CA GLU A 205 6.74 18.76 -12.20
C GLU A 205 6.16 17.40 -11.81
N LYS A 206 6.16 16.43 -12.73
CA LYS A 206 5.71 15.06 -12.41
C LYS A 206 6.57 14.39 -11.33
N ILE A 207 7.87 14.64 -11.30
CA ILE A 207 8.76 14.08 -10.27
C ILE A 207 8.55 14.78 -8.92
N ARG A 208 8.38 16.11 -8.92
CA ARG A 208 8.27 16.88 -7.67
C ARG A 208 6.90 16.77 -7.00
N HIS A 209 5.84 16.68 -7.79
CA HIS A 209 4.46 16.81 -7.30
C HIS A 209 3.60 15.57 -7.55
N GLY A 210 4.06 14.62 -8.37
CA GLY A 210 3.33 13.38 -8.62
C GLY A 210 1.93 13.61 -9.19
N GLN A 211 0.92 13.08 -8.51
CA GLN A 211 -0.51 13.30 -8.80
C GLN A 211 -1.16 14.31 -7.86
N PHE A 212 -0.39 14.94 -6.96
CA PHE A 212 -0.92 15.89 -5.99
C PHE A 212 -1.27 17.24 -6.62
N PHE A 213 -0.65 17.57 -7.76
CA PHE A 213 -1.02 18.68 -8.63
C PHE A 213 -1.27 18.15 -10.05
N GLY A 214 -2.38 18.59 -10.66
CA GLY A 214 -2.96 18.05 -11.91
C GLY A 214 -2.08 18.20 -13.14
#